data_AF-A0A443S2V5-F1
#
_entry.id   AF-A0A443S2V5-F1
#
_cell.length_a   1.000
_cell.length_b   1.000
_cell.length_c   1.000
_cell.angle_alpha   90.00
_cell.angle_beta   90.00
_cell.angle_gamma   90.00
#
_symmetry.space_group_name_H-M   'P 1'
#
loop_
_entity.id
_entity.type
_entity.pdbx_description
1 polymer ?
#
loop_
_entity_poly.entity_id
_entity_poly.type
_entity_poly.pdbx_seq_one_letter_code
_entity_poly.pdbx_strand_id
1 'polypeptide(L)'
;MWDVNPHLKASVGEGKLRFLCILTVWNLYIHFFFFGWCLLNDLRVFKNERFEKRREDLVYHSLVVPLGLFVGIAFWSIYLYDPDMMIPENVRQYFPAWYNHCLHTLIIPGSLIEGFCYFHQLPKRRSGISLLSKVLFSYGAIILYFGYFQQFWIYPLLRVLPFPLKLLFIAFCCCLVIFHYFVGEILNKLWWKNNIYEQ
;
A
#
# COMPACT_ATOMS: atom_id res chain seq x y z
N MET A 1 -8.11 14.32 27.27
CA MET A 1 -6.91 15.15 27.00
C MET A 1 -6.47 15.02 25.55
N TRP A 2 -7.37 15.32 24.60
CA TRP A 2 -7.07 15.56 23.18
C TRP A 2 -8.21 16.43 22.61
N ASP A 3 -8.23 17.71 22.96
CA ASP A 3 -9.09 18.68 22.28
C ASP A 3 -8.49 18.96 20.90
N VAL A 4 -8.85 18.12 19.94
CA VAL A 4 -8.49 18.29 18.53
C VAL A 4 -9.15 19.59 18.04
N ASN A 5 -8.31 20.54 17.58
CA ASN A 5 -8.69 21.88 17.13
C ASN A 5 -9.97 21.83 16.24
N PRO A 6 -11.00 22.67 16.49
CA PRO A 6 -12.23 22.68 15.70
C PRO A 6 -11.99 22.85 14.18
N HIS A 7 -10.93 23.57 13.78
CA HIS A 7 -10.54 23.68 12.37
C HIS A 7 -10.01 22.37 11.78
N LEU A 8 -9.33 21.54 12.59
CA LEU A 8 -8.93 20.18 12.19
C LEU A 8 -10.17 19.28 12.05
N LYS A 9 -11.16 19.39 12.94
CA LYS A 9 -12.44 18.68 12.80
C LYS A 9 -13.21 19.10 11.54
N ALA A 10 -13.22 20.39 11.21
CA ALA A 10 -13.84 20.90 9.99
C ALA A 10 -13.10 20.43 8.72
N SER A 11 -11.76 20.51 8.70
CA SER A 11 -10.94 20.01 7.57
C SER A 11 -11.03 18.49 7.40
N VAL A 12 -11.20 17.75 8.51
CA VAL A 12 -11.45 16.31 8.54
C VAL A 12 -12.88 15.98 8.07
N GLY A 13 -13.86 16.80 8.45
CA GLY A 13 -15.27 16.68 8.06
C GLY A 13 -15.55 17.07 6.60
N GLU A 14 -14.74 17.97 6.03
CA GLU A 14 -14.84 18.42 4.63
C GLU A 14 -14.16 17.48 3.63
N GLY A 15 -13.53 16.39 4.09
CA GLY A 15 -12.98 15.35 3.21
C GLY A 15 -11.68 15.71 2.48
N LYS A 16 -11.09 16.89 2.74
CA LYS A 16 -9.88 17.38 2.03
C LYS A 16 -8.58 16.60 2.34
N LEU A 17 -8.57 15.70 3.32
CA LEU A 17 -7.32 15.14 3.88
C LEU A 17 -7.03 13.66 3.55
N ARG A 18 -7.80 13.01 2.66
CA ARG A 18 -8.02 11.56 2.83
C ARG A 18 -7.82 10.66 1.62
N PHE A 19 -7.42 11.21 0.47
CA PHE A 19 -7.32 10.42 -0.75
C PHE A 19 -6.23 9.33 -0.66
N LEU A 20 -5.05 9.56 -0.06
CA LEU A 20 -4.03 8.49 0.09
C LEU A 20 -3.80 8.00 1.51
N CYS A 21 -4.35 8.67 2.52
CA CYS A 21 -3.99 8.38 3.92
C CYS A 21 -4.41 6.97 4.36
N ILE A 22 -5.59 6.48 3.98
CA ILE A 22 -6.09 5.19 4.50
C ILE A 22 -5.38 4.00 3.85
N LEU A 23 -5.22 3.98 2.52
CA LEU A 23 -4.48 2.91 1.85
C LEU A 23 -3.01 2.93 2.26
N THR A 24 -2.42 4.12 2.44
CA THR A 24 -1.03 4.23 2.91
C THR A 24 -0.88 3.71 4.33
N VAL A 25 -1.84 3.98 5.22
CA VAL A 25 -1.83 3.40 6.58
C VAL A 25 -1.91 1.87 6.53
N TRP A 26 -2.79 1.30 5.70
CA TRP A 26 -2.85 -0.15 5.52
C TRP A 26 -1.52 -0.70 4.99
N ASN A 27 -0.95 -0.04 3.99
CA ASN A 27 0.32 -0.44 3.41
C ASN A 27 1.47 -0.35 4.43
N LEU A 28 1.48 0.69 5.28
CA LEU A 28 2.46 0.86 6.35
C LEU A 28 2.34 -0.25 7.39
N TYR A 29 1.12 -0.63 7.81
CA TYR A 29 0.92 -1.78 8.69
C TYR A 29 1.44 -3.07 8.05
N ILE A 30 1.12 -3.31 6.77
CA ILE A 30 1.63 -4.48 6.04
C ILE A 30 3.15 -4.50 6.04
N HIS A 31 3.81 -3.37 5.74
CA HIS A 31 5.27 -3.27 5.76
C HIS A 31 5.84 -3.47 7.17
N PHE A 32 5.26 -2.84 8.19
CA PHE A 32 5.69 -2.96 9.58
C PHE A 32 5.63 -4.42 10.06
N PHE A 33 4.49 -5.09 9.85
CA PHE A 33 4.34 -6.49 10.24
C PHE A 33 5.22 -7.41 9.40
N PHE A 34 5.43 -7.12 8.12
CA PHE A 34 6.33 -7.88 7.26
C PHE A 34 7.79 -7.79 7.72
N PHE A 35 8.33 -6.59 7.93
CA PHE A 35 9.71 -6.43 8.40
C PHE A 35 9.90 -6.99 9.81
N GLY A 36 8.89 -6.84 10.69
CA GLY A 36 8.89 -7.53 11.98
C GLY A 36 8.90 -9.05 11.83
N TRP A 37 8.16 -9.59 10.85
CA TRP A 37 8.17 -11.02 10.54
C TRP A 37 9.55 -11.50 10.07
N CYS A 38 10.17 -10.76 9.15
CA CYS A 38 11.52 -11.07 8.64
C CYS A 38 12.54 -11.06 9.78
N LEU A 39 12.50 -10.05 10.66
CA LEU A 39 13.36 -9.97 11.83
C LEU A 39 13.19 -11.19 12.77
N LEU A 40 11.96 -11.60 13.05
CA LEU A 40 11.70 -12.79 13.88
C LEU A 40 12.21 -14.09 13.22
N ASN A 41 12.13 -14.17 11.89
CA ASN A 41 12.66 -15.29 11.11
C ASN A 41 14.20 -15.32 11.16
N ASP A 42 14.85 -14.18 11.00
CA ASP A 42 16.32 -14.03 11.10
C ASP A 42 16.85 -14.34 12.51
N LEU A 43 16.09 -13.97 13.55
CA LEU A 43 16.39 -14.34 14.94
C LEU A 43 16.06 -15.81 15.27
N ARG A 44 15.62 -16.60 14.30
CA ARG A 44 15.26 -18.02 14.43
C ARG A 44 14.24 -18.28 15.54
N VAL A 45 13.29 -17.36 15.71
CA VAL A 45 12.20 -17.51 16.69
C VAL A 45 11.25 -18.65 16.29
N PHE A 46 11.12 -18.90 14.99
CA PHE A 46 10.21 -19.92 14.46
C PHE A 46 10.88 -21.28 14.32
N LYS A 47 10.16 -22.34 14.71
CA LYS A 47 10.65 -23.73 14.63
C LYS A 47 10.72 -24.28 13.20
N ASN A 48 9.89 -23.78 12.29
CA ASN A 48 9.79 -24.27 10.92
C ASN A 48 10.19 -23.17 9.91
N GLU A 49 11.50 -22.92 9.84
CA GLU A 49 12.12 -21.87 9.01
C GLU A 49 11.68 -21.95 7.54
N ARG A 50 11.58 -23.18 6.98
CA ARG A 50 11.20 -23.37 5.57
C ARG A 50 9.76 -22.96 5.29
N PHE A 51 8.86 -23.24 6.23
CA PHE A 51 7.45 -22.85 6.10
C PHE A 51 7.31 -21.33 6.21
N GLU A 52 8.01 -20.71 7.16
CA GLU A 52 7.92 -19.27 7.36
C GLU A 52 8.58 -18.47 6.24
N LYS A 53 9.73 -18.93 5.72
CA LYS A 53 10.34 -18.31 4.54
C LYS A 53 9.41 -18.34 3.33
N ARG A 54 8.67 -19.43 3.09
CA ARG A 54 7.67 -19.50 2.01
C ARG A 54 6.51 -18.51 2.20
N ARG A 55 6.11 -18.25 3.45
CA ARG A 55 5.05 -17.27 3.76
C ARG A 55 5.55 -15.84 3.61
N GLU A 56 6.76 -15.58 4.07
CA GLU A 56 7.48 -14.32 3.89
C GLU A 56 7.59 -13.99 2.39
N ASP A 57 8.09 -14.92 1.59
CA ASP A 57 8.19 -14.80 0.13
C ASP A 57 6.83 -14.55 -0.54
N LEU A 58 5.78 -15.24 -0.07
CA LEU A 58 4.43 -15.02 -0.56
C LEU A 58 3.95 -13.61 -0.21
N VAL A 59 4.09 -13.14 1.03
CA VAL A 59 3.63 -11.81 1.46
C VAL A 59 4.44 -10.70 0.78
N TYR A 60 5.75 -10.88 0.65
CA TYR A 60 6.65 -9.95 -0.01
C TYR A 60 6.21 -9.68 -1.45
N HIS A 61 6.12 -10.73 -2.27
CA HIS A 61 5.75 -10.61 -3.68
C HIS A 61 4.29 -10.24 -3.89
N SER A 62 3.39 -10.67 -3.01
CA SER A 62 1.94 -10.48 -3.20
C SER A 62 1.42 -9.17 -2.64
N LEU A 63 2.00 -8.64 -1.58
CA LEU A 63 1.47 -7.47 -0.86
C LEU A 63 2.50 -6.34 -0.79
N VAL A 64 3.70 -6.60 -0.25
CA VAL A 64 4.70 -5.56 0.03
C VAL A 64 5.10 -4.82 -1.24
N VAL A 65 5.59 -5.55 -2.25
CA VAL A 65 6.05 -4.96 -3.51
C VAL A 65 4.91 -4.28 -4.29
N PRO A 66 3.80 -4.96 -4.65
CA PRO A 66 2.77 -4.36 -5.51
C PRO A 66 2.05 -3.18 -4.85
N LEU A 67 1.70 -3.28 -3.56
CA LEU A 67 1.04 -2.18 -2.86
C LEU A 67 2.03 -1.04 -2.60
N GLY A 68 3.28 -1.36 -2.29
CA GLY A 68 4.31 -0.36 -2.05
C GLY A 68 4.61 0.50 -3.28
N LEU A 69 4.80 -0.15 -4.43
CA LEU A 69 4.97 0.53 -5.71
C LEU A 69 3.73 1.37 -6.07
N PHE A 70 2.53 0.79 -5.96
CA PHE A 70 1.30 1.52 -6.30
C PHE A 70 1.10 2.76 -5.42
N VAL A 71 1.23 2.63 -4.09
CA VAL A 71 1.05 3.74 -3.16
C VAL A 71 2.08 4.84 -3.40
N GLY A 72 3.35 4.49 -3.55
CA GLY A 72 4.40 5.49 -3.77
C GLY A 72 4.29 6.16 -5.15
N ILE A 73 4.02 5.43 -6.22
CA ILE A 73 3.85 6.00 -7.56
C ILE A 73 2.60 6.88 -7.64
N ALA A 74 1.48 6.42 -7.08
CA ALA A 74 0.27 7.24 -6.99
C ALA A 74 0.50 8.50 -6.16
N PHE A 75 1.25 8.39 -5.07
CA PHE A 75 1.65 9.53 -4.26
C PHE A 75 2.41 10.57 -5.08
N TRP A 76 3.50 10.16 -5.74
CA TRP A 76 4.32 11.08 -6.51
C TRP A 76 3.57 11.66 -7.70
N SER A 77 2.72 10.87 -8.36
CA SER A 77 1.92 11.34 -9.48
C SER A 77 0.95 12.46 -9.08
N ILE A 78 0.29 12.31 -7.93
CA ILE A 78 -0.62 13.34 -7.41
C ILE A 78 0.17 14.51 -6.82
N TYR A 79 1.23 14.25 -6.07
CA TYR A 79 2.06 15.28 -5.44
C TYR A 79 2.75 16.19 -6.46
N LEU A 80 3.20 15.65 -7.61
CA LEU A 80 3.79 16.44 -8.69
C LEU A 80 2.74 17.24 -9.47
N TYR A 81 1.49 16.78 -9.51
CA TYR A 81 0.38 17.48 -10.16
C TYR A 81 -0.14 18.63 -9.28
N ASP A 82 -0.51 18.32 -8.04
CA ASP A 82 -1.01 19.27 -7.06
C ASP A 82 -0.80 18.74 -5.62
N PRO A 83 0.21 19.25 -4.88
CA PRO A 83 0.46 18.88 -3.49
C PRO A 83 -0.70 19.13 -2.54
N ASP A 84 -1.59 20.10 -2.82
CA ASP A 84 -2.72 20.44 -1.95
C ASP A 84 -3.82 19.36 -1.97
N MET A 85 -3.82 18.48 -2.97
CA MET A 85 -4.67 17.28 -2.99
C MET A 85 -4.29 16.25 -1.92
N MET A 86 -3.05 16.32 -1.42
CA MET A 86 -2.54 15.42 -0.39
C MET A 86 -2.67 16.02 1.00
N ILE A 87 -2.13 17.23 1.17
CA ILE A 87 -2.16 17.96 2.43
C ILE A 87 -2.62 19.38 2.13
N PRO A 88 -3.89 19.71 2.45
CA PRO A 88 -4.42 21.06 2.32
C PRO A 88 -3.56 22.10 3.06
N GLU A 89 -3.40 23.28 2.47
CA GLU A 89 -2.57 24.35 3.02
C GLU A 89 -2.91 24.70 4.49
N ASN A 90 -4.20 24.72 4.85
CA ASN A 90 -4.68 25.05 6.19
C ASN A 90 -4.22 24.08 7.30
N VAL A 91 -3.85 22.85 6.95
CA VAL A 91 -3.35 21.83 7.90
C VAL A 91 -1.84 21.57 7.78
N ARG A 92 -1.18 22.12 6.76
CA ARG A 92 0.24 21.90 6.46
C ARG A 92 1.16 22.31 7.63
N GLN A 93 0.74 23.30 8.41
CA GLN A 93 1.42 23.73 9.64
C GLN A 93 1.50 22.62 10.72
N TYR A 94 0.57 21.67 10.72
CA TYR A 94 0.52 20.57 11.69
C TYR A 94 1.16 19.27 11.16
N PHE A 95 1.25 19.13 9.83
CA PHE A 95 1.79 17.95 9.17
C PHE A 95 3.01 18.34 8.33
N PRO A 96 4.22 18.28 8.90
CA PRO A 96 5.41 18.73 8.20
C PRO A 96 5.68 17.84 6.97
N ALA A 97 6.22 18.45 5.91
CA ALA A 97 6.43 17.78 4.63
C ALA A 97 7.28 16.51 4.75
N TRP A 98 8.29 16.50 5.63
CA TRP A 98 9.13 15.32 5.85
C TRP A 98 8.31 14.13 6.35
N TYR A 99 7.31 14.35 7.21
CA TYR A 99 6.45 13.27 7.72
C TYR A 99 5.63 12.66 6.60
N ASN A 100 5.06 13.52 5.74
CA ASN A 100 4.32 13.09 4.56
C ASN A 100 5.20 12.24 3.61
N HIS A 101 6.42 12.73 3.32
CA HIS A 101 7.38 11.98 2.50
C HIS A 101 7.83 10.68 3.17
N CYS A 102 8.03 10.65 4.48
CA CYS A 102 8.36 9.42 5.20
C CYS A 102 7.27 8.36 5.05
N LEU A 103 6.00 8.75 5.15
CA LEU A 103 4.89 7.82 5.06
C LEU A 103 4.67 7.28 3.64
N HIS A 104 4.88 8.09 2.61
CA HIS A 104 4.50 7.74 1.24
C HIS A 104 5.68 7.39 0.33
N THR A 105 6.85 7.99 0.56
CA THR A 105 8.04 7.78 -0.28
C THR A 105 8.88 6.63 0.22
N LEU A 106 9.10 6.48 1.53
CA LEU A 106 10.03 5.46 2.08
C LEU A 106 9.57 4.01 1.86
N ILE A 107 8.29 3.82 1.57
CA ILE A 107 7.72 2.52 1.23
C ILE A 107 8.44 1.91 0.02
N ILE A 108 8.61 2.65 -1.08
CA ILE A 108 9.26 2.15 -2.31
C ILE A 108 10.70 1.69 -2.05
N PRO A 109 11.63 2.55 -1.57
CA PRO A 109 12.99 2.13 -1.32
C PRO A 109 13.05 1.03 -0.26
N GLY A 110 12.16 1.03 0.75
CA GLY A 110 12.06 -0.07 1.70
C GLY A 110 11.77 -1.41 1.02
N SER A 111 10.75 -1.48 0.15
CA SER A 111 10.45 -2.69 -0.60
C SER A 111 11.59 -3.08 -1.55
N LEU A 112 12.21 -2.12 -2.25
CA LEU A 112 13.26 -2.42 -3.24
C LEU A 112 14.58 -2.84 -2.58
N ILE A 113 14.97 -2.21 -1.47
CA ILE A 113 16.16 -2.58 -0.70
C ILE A 113 16.02 -4.00 -0.20
N GLU A 114 14.86 -4.37 0.35
CA GLU A 114 14.59 -5.75 0.79
C GLU A 114 14.81 -6.74 -0.36
N GLY A 115 14.18 -6.51 -1.52
CA GLY A 115 14.32 -7.41 -2.67
C GLY A 115 15.71 -7.44 -3.30
N PHE A 116 16.51 -6.38 -3.11
CA PHE A 116 17.88 -6.32 -3.58
C PHE A 116 18.85 -7.01 -2.63
N CYS A 117 18.64 -6.87 -1.31
CA CYS A 117 19.49 -7.45 -0.29
C CYS A 117 19.16 -8.92 0.00
N TYR A 118 17.89 -9.30 -0.13
CA TYR A 118 17.39 -10.64 0.19
C TYR A 118 16.68 -11.26 -1.00
N PHE A 119 17.05 -12.51 -1.30
CA PHE A 119 16.35 -13.29 -2.29
C PHE A 119 15.04 -13.83 -1.71
N HIS A 120 13.93 -13.40 -2.30
CA HIS A 120 12.61 -13.99 -2.06
C HIS A 120 12.20 -14.89 -3.23
N GLN A 121 11.96 -16.17 -2.95
CA GLN A 121 11.56 -17.11 -4.00
C GLN A 121 10.18 -16.72 -4.54
N LEU A 122 10.02 -16.68 -5.86
CA LEU A 122 8.72 -16.33 -6.45
C LEU A 122 7.66 -17.37 -6.03
N PRO A 123 6.55 -16.97 -5.38
CA PRO A 123 5.48 -17.89 -5.04
C PRO A 123 4.76 -18.35 -6.33
N LYS A 124 3.93 -19.38 -6.20
CA LYS A 124 3.00 -19.75 -7.27
C LYS A 124 2.12 -18.53 -7.59
N ARG A 125 2.15 -18.05 -8.83
CA ARG A 125 1.36 -16.89 -9.31
C ARG A 125 -0.09 -16.87 -8.84
N ARG A 126 -0.78 -18.01 -8.93
CA ARG A 126 -2.17 -18.15 -8.49
C ARG A 126 -2.34 -17.84 -6.99
N SER A 127 -1.40 -18.28 -6.16
CA SER A 127 -1.41 -18.00 -4.72
C SER A 127 -1.17 -16.51 -4.46
N GLY A 128 -0.20 -15.91 -5.15
CA GLY A 128 0.13 -14.51 -4.93
C GLY A 128 -0.96 -13.56 -5.39
N ILE A 129 -1.47 -13.75 -6.60
CA ILE A 129 -2.63 -13.00 -7.12
C ILE A 129 -3.88 -13.27 -6.26
N SER A 130 -4.11 -14.49 -5.78
CA SER A 130 -5.25 -14.78 -4.90
C SER A 130 -5.16 -14.00 -3.58
N LEU A 131 -3.97 -13.95 -2.95
CA LEU A 131 -3.75 -13.20 -1.72
C LEU A 131 -3.95 -11.69 -1.96
N LEU A 132 -3.34 -11.15 -3.02
CA LEU A 132 -3.47 -9.75 -3.40
C LEU A 132 -4.94 -9.38 -3.66
N SER A 133 -5.65 -10.17 -4.46
CA SER A 133 -7.06 -9.95 -4.78
C SER A 133 -7.95 -9.97 -3.54
N LYS A 134 -7.68 -10.82 -2.54
CA LYS A 134 -8.42 -10.83 -1.26
C LYS A 134 -8.25 -9.51 -0.51
N VAL A 135 -7.03 -8.98 -0.46
CA VAL A 135 -6.72 -7.70 0.20
C VAL A 135 -7.34 -6.52 -0.57
N LEU A 136 -7.28 -6.53 -1.90
CA LEU A 136 -7.93 -5.50 -2.73
C LEU A 136 -9.45 -5.53 -2.58
N PHE A 137 -10.05 -6.72 -2.56
CA PHE A 137 -11.49 -6.88 -2.37
C PHE A 137 -11.92 -6.40 -0.98
N SER A 138 -11.20 -6.77 0.09
CA SER A 138 -11.53 -6.32 1.45
C SER A 138 -11.40 -4.81 1.57
N TYR A 139 -10.37 -4.22 0.97
CA TYR A 139 -10.19 -2.77 0.94
C TYR A 139 -11.32 -2.06 0.17
N GLY A 140 -11.66 -2.55 -1.02
CA GLY A 140 -12.79 -2.04 -1.81
C GLY A 140 -14.13 -2.15 -1.07
N ALA A 141 -14.38 -3.26 -0.39
CA ALA A 141 -15.59 -3.45 0.42
C ALA A 141 -15.66 -2.45 1.57
N ILE A 142 -14.54 -2.15 2.25
CA ILE A 142 -14.47 -1.15 3.31
C ILE A 142 -14.77 0.26 2.76
N ILE A 143 -14.19 0.62 1.60
CA ILE A 143 -14.48 1.92 0.96
C ILE A 143 -15.97 2.08 0.71
N LEU A 144 -16.60 1.07 0.09
CA LEU A 144 -18.02 1.10 -0.22
C LEU A 144 -18.86 1.11 1.06
N TYR A 145 -18.47 0.34 2.08
CA TYR A 145 -19.16 0.31 3.37
C TYR A 145 -19.21 1.71 4.02
N PHE A 146 -18.05 2.37 4.17
CA PHE A 146 -18.01 3.72 4.74
C PHE A 146 -18.75 4.74 3.87
N GLY A 147 -18.61 4.66 2.54
CA GLY A 147 -19.28 5.56 1.61
C GLY A 147 -20.80 5.48 1.67
N TYR A 148 -21.37 4.26 1.68
CA TYR A 148 -22.81 4.04 1.62
C TYR A 148 -23.50 3.99 2.98
N PHE A 149 -22.90 3.35 3.98
CA PHE A 149 -23.55 3.18 5.28
C PHE A 149 -23.21 4.29 6.26
N GLN A 150 -21.97 4.76 6.26
CA GLN A 150 -21.51 5.83 7.15
C GLN A 150 -21.64 7.23 6.51
N GLN A 151 -22.12 7.30 5.26
CA GLN A 151 -22.21 8.53 4.46
C GLN A 151 -20.87 9.28 4.40
N PHE A 152 -19.77 8.54 4.52
CA PHE A 152 -18.42 9.06 4.63
C PHE A 152 -17.54 8.45 3.54
N TRP A 153 -17.29 9.23 2.49
CA TRP A 153 -16.41 8.81 1.41
C TRP A 153 -14.95 9.06 1.78
N ILE A 154 -14.19 7.97 1.95
CA ILE A 154 -12.73 8.00 2.19
C ILE A 154 -12.04 8.79 1.08
N TYR A 155 -12.47 8.57 -0.17
CA TYR A 155 -11.96 9.21 -1.37
C TYR A 155 -12.99 10.21 -1.89
N PRO A 156 -12.74 11.53 -1.83
CA PRO A 156 -13.70 12.54 -2.29
C PRO A 156 -14.13 12.36 -3.75
N LEU A 157 -13.24 11.90 -4.62
CA LEU A 157 -13.55 11.55 -6.01
C LEU A 157 -14.70 10.53 -6.10
N LEU A 158 -14.71 9.53 -5.20
CA LEU A 158 -15.79 8.56 -5.16
C LEU A 158 -17.11 9.15 -4.65
N ARG A 159 -17.14 10.32 -4.00
CA ARG A 159 -18.41 10.96 -3.62
C ARG A 159 -19.16 11.50 -4.84
N VAL A 160 -18.41 12.09 -5.78
CA VAL A 160 -18.99 12.82 -6.93
C VAL A 160 -19.32 11.92 -8.12
N LEU A 161 -18.66 10.76 -8.24
CA LEU A 161 -18.89 9.84 -9.35
C LEU A 161 -20.25 9.12 -9.25
N PRO A 162 -20.96 8.88 -10.36
CA PRO A 162 -22.12 7.98 -10.38
C PRO A 162 -21.67 6.53 -10.11
N PHE A 163 -22.60 5.67 -9.64
CA PHE A 163 -22.27 4.31 -9.20
C PHE A 163 -21.46 3.48 -10.21
N PRO A 164 -21.80 3.44 -11.53
CA PRO A 164 -21.01 2.68 -12.50
C PRO A 164 -19.55 3.16 -12.59
N LEU A 165 -19.33 4.48 -12.55
CA LEU A 165 -17.98 5.05 -12.62
C LEU A 165 -17.18 4.82 -11.33
N LYS A 166 -17.83 4.74 -10.16
CA LYS A 166 -17.16 4.34 -8.91
C LYS A 166 -16.58 2.93 -9.03
N LEU A 167 -17.38 1.98 -9.53
CA LEU A 167 -16.95 0.60 -9.71
C LEU A 167 -15.82 0.50 -10.74
N LEU A 168 -15.94 1.22 -11.85
CA LEU A 168 -14.90 1.26 -12.88
C LEU A 168 -13.58 1.83 -12.35
N PHE A 169 -13.64 2.92 -11.58
CA PHE A 169 -12.46 3.53 -10.95
C PHE A 169 -11.78 2.56 -9.97
N ILE A 170 -12.55 1.89 -9.10
CA ILE A 170 -12.01 0.90 -8.18
C ILE A 170 -11.37 -0.26 -8.95
N ALA A 171 -12.05 -0.79 -9.98
CA ALA A 171 -11.53 -1.86 -10.81
C ALA A 171 -10.23 -1.45 -11.51
N PHE A 172 -10.15 -0.22 -12.03
CA PHE A 172 -8.94 0.34 -12.63
C PHE A 172 -7.77 0.38 -11.63
N CYS A 173 -7.99 0.89 -10.42
CA CYS A 173 -6.98 0.87 -9.36
C CYS A 173 -6.52 -0.56 -9.01
N CYS A 174 -7.44 -1.52 -8.91
CA CYS A 174 -7.10 -2.92 -8.68
C CYS A 174 -6.23 -3.49 -9.82
N CYS A 175 -6.58 -3.20 -11.08
CA CYS A 175 -5.77 -3.58 -12.24
C CYS A 175 -4.37 -2.97 -12.18
N LEU A 176 -4.23 -1.71 -11.76
CA LEU A 176 -2.92 -1.09 -11.56
C LEU A 176 -2.11 -1.80 -10.48
N VAL A 177 -2.70 -2.16 -9.34
CA VAL A 177 -1.96 -2.89 -8.29
C VAL A 177 -1.52 -4.28 -8.80
N ILE A 178 -2.38 -4.97 -9.54
CA ILE A 178 -2.03 -6.26 -10.18
C ILE A 178 -0.92 -6.07 -11.22
N PHE A 179 -0.92 -4.97 -11.97
CA PHE A 179 0.18 -4.64 -12.87
C PHE A 179 1.51 -4.50 -12.10
N HIS A 180 1.52 -3.81 -10.96
CA HIS A 180 2.71 -3.68 -10.12
C HIS A 180 3.20 -5.03 -9.54
N TYR A 181 2.32 -6.01 -9.36
CA TYR A 181 2.72 -7.38 -8.98
C TYR A 181 3.63 -7.99 -10.06
N PHE A 182 3.27 -7.85 -11.34
CA PHE A 182 4.11 -8.33 -12.44
C PHE A 182 5.41 -7.56 -12.58
N VAL A 183 5.40 -6.24 -12.33
CA VAL A 183 6.63 -5.43 -12.26
C VAL A 183 7.56 -5.99 -11.19
N GLY A 184 7.03 -6.32 -10.00
CA GLY A 184 7.79 -6.97 -8.93
C GLY A 184 8.41 -8.31 -9.35
N GLU A 185 7.65 -9.16 -10.04
CA GLU A 185 8.19 -10.43 -10.57
C GLU A 185 9.35 -10.21 -11.55
N ILE A 186 9.24 -9.19 -12.41
CA ILE A 186 10.29 -8.85 -13.38
C ILE A 186 11.53 -8.35 -12.64
N LEU A 187 11.38 -7.42 -11.69
CA LEU A 187 12.50 -6.90 -10.88
C LEU A 187 13.25 -8.03 -10.17
N ASN A 188 12.52 -8.95 -9.52
CA ASN A 188 13.13 -10.09 -8.84
C ASN A 188 13.94 -10.99 -9.80
N LYS A 189 13.39 -11.25 -11.00
CA LYS A 189 14.09 -12.04 -12.03
C LYS A 189 15.32 -11.33 -12.58
N LEU A 190 15.30 -10.00 -12.68
CA LEU A 190 16.42 -9.21 -13.14
C LEU A 190 17.57 -9.20 -12.12
N TRP A 191 17.26 -8.99 -10.84
CA TRP A 191 18.26 -8.94 -9.78
C TRP A 191 18.87 -10.31 -9.48
N TRP A 192 18.06 -11.37 -9.49
CA TRP A 192 18.47 -12.70 -9.04
C TRP A 192 18.53 -13.74 -10.16
N LYS A 193 18.86 -13.30 -11.38
CA LYS A 193 18.88 -14.14 -12.58
C LYS A 193 19.63 -15.46 -12.36
N ASN A 194 20.78 -15.44 -11.69
CA ASN A 194 21.61 -16.64 -11.48
C ASN A 194 20.99 -17.65 -10.50
N ASN A 195 20.36 -17.17 -9.42
CA ASN A 195 19.77 -18.02 -8.38
C ASN A 195 18.50 -18.76 -8.86
N ILE A 196 17.90 -18.32 -9.97
CA ILE A 196 16.69 -18.94 -10.55
C ILE A 196 17.05 -20.18 -11.39
N TYR A 197 18.26 -20.27 -11.93
CA TYR A 197 18.70 -21.39 -12.78
C TYR A 197 19.37 -22.53 -11.99
N GLU A 198 19.61 -22.36 -10.70
CA GLU A 198 20.19 -23.38 -9.81
C GLU A 198 19.14 -24.18 -9.02
N GLN A 199 17.85 -24.00 -9.33
CA GLN A 199 16.71 -24.76 -8.77
C GLN A 199 16.11 -25.72 -9.79
#